data_AF-A0A419HQR6-F1
#
_entry.id   AF-A0A419HQR6-F1
#
_cell.length_a   1.000
_cell.length_b   1.000
_cell.length_c   1.000
_cell.angle_alpha   90.00
_cell.angle_beta   90.00
_cell.angle_gamma   90.00
#
_symmetry.space_group_name_H-M   'P 1'
#
loop_
_entity.id
_entity.type
_entity.pdbx_description
1 polymer ?
#
loop_
_entity_poly.entity_id
_entity_poly.type
_entity_poly.pdbx_seq_one_letter_code
_entity_poly.pdbx_strand_id
1 'polypeptide(L)'
;MFEVPVELAYTLVNSLTPLVGPVAAIACFVVGIRLLLHPLSRAAVRGETTRTEYMTKVKALQDKHKGNKKKLDKELLELNSTQGTAMFAGCMPLLLQMPFLMIMYRMFTSDVVGGAPNQLLTATVFDVPLGMHWASVSGAQTLVFMGLAALFLLVGHLSARWAARQQTTVADPDQPGAQTMARLVRVLPYGTVLVTAFLPLAACVYVLISTSWTVAERAYLRRGISSSSEPVAAR
;
A
#
# COMPACT_ATOMS: atom_id res chain seq x y z
N MET A 1 -5.93 -21.59 -11.36
CA MET A 1 -6.36 -20.28 -11.90
C MET A 1 -5.22 -19.27 -11.99
N PHE A 2 -4.32 -19.17 -11.01
CA PHE A 2 -3.19 -18.20 -11.04
C PHE A 2 -1.90 -18.69 -11.71
N GLU A 3 -1.84 -19.92 -12.22
CA GLU A 3 -0.58 -20.48 -12.76
C GLU A 3 -0.13 -19.78 -14.05
N VAL A 4 -1.04 -19.60 -15.01
CA VAL A 4 -0.74 -18.90 -16.27
C VAL A 4 -0.26 -17.45 -16.01
N PRO A 5 -0.94 -16.63 -15.17
CA PRO A 5 -0.41 -15.32 -14.80
C PRO A 5 0.97 -15.36 -14.12
N VAL A 6 1.25 -16.33 -13.26
CA VAL A 6 2.54 -16.47 -12.56
C VAL A 6 3.65 -16.86 -13.55
N GLU A 7 3.37 -17.76 -14.49
CA GLU A 7 4.31 -18.19 -15.52
C GLU A 7 4.63 -17.06 -16.50
N LEU A 8 3.63 -16.29 -16.93
CA LEU A 8 3.82 -15.09 -17.74
C LEU A 8 4.65 -14.03 -17.00
N ALA A 9 4.37 -13.79 -15.72
CA ALA A 9 5.16 -12.88 -14.90
C ALA A 9 6.62 -13.34 -14.80
N TYR A 10 6.84 -14.63 -14.52
CA TYR A 10 8.16 -15.22 -14.41
C TYR A 10 8.95 -15.12 -15.70
N THR A 11 8.35 -15.50 -16.84
CA THR A 11 9.02 -15.46 -18.15
C THR A 11 9.41 -14.03 -18.56
N LEU A 12 8.54 -13.05 -18.30
CA LEU A 12 8.85 -11.64 -18.53
C LEU A 12 10.00 -11.15 -17.65
N VAL A 13 9.98 -11.45 -16.34
CA VAL A 13 11.08 -11.04 -15.44
C VAL A 13 12.37 -11.73 -15.83
N ASN A 14 12.35 -13.05 -16.06
CA ASN A 14 13.55 -13.83 -16.37
C ASN A 14 14.19 -13.43 -17.70
N SER A 15 13.39 -13.07 -18.72
CA SER A 15 13.91 -12.56 -19.99
C SER A 15 14.54 -11.17 -19.89
N LEU A 16 14.10 -10.34 -18.93
CA LEU A 16 14.69 -9.03 -18.63
C LEU A 16 15.94 -9.12 -17.75
N THR A 17 16.05 -10.13 -16.89
CA THR A 17 17.19 -10.35 -15.98
C THR A 17 18.57 -10.23 -16.65
N PRO A 18 18.87 -10.85 -17.81
CA PRO A 18 20.18 -10.72 -18.44
C PRO A 18 20.48 -9.31 -18.99
N LEU A 19 19.45 -8.50 -19.24
CA LEU A 19 19.60 -7.15 -19.82
C LEU A 19 19.85 -6.08 -18.76
N VAL A 20 19.11 -6.15 -17.65
CA VAL A 20 19.08 -5.07 -16.64
C VAL A 20 19.50 -5.54 -15.24
N GLY A 21 19.72 -6.84 -15.06
CA GLY A 21 19.92 -7.46 -13.75
C GLY A 21 18.60 -7.81 -13.05
N PRO A 22 18.62 -8.69 -12.05
CA PRO A 22 17.40 -9.28 -11.52
C PRO A 22 16.54 -8.29 -10.73
N VAL A 23 17.15 -7.37 -9.96
CA VAL A 23 16.41 -6.32 -9.22
C VAL A 23 15.70 -5.37 -10.18
N ALA A 24 16.41 -4.93 -11.22
CA ALA A 24 15.85 -3.99 -12.19
C ALA A 24 14.76 -4.67 -13.04
N ALA A 25 14.91 -5.96 -13.37
CA ALA A 25 13.87 -6.73 -14.06
C ALA A 25 12.59 -6.81 -13.23
N ILE A 26 12.70 -7.12 -11.94
CA ILE A 26 11.57 -7.09 -10.99
C ILE A 26 10.98 -5.67 -10.93
N ALA A 27 11.81 -4.63 -10.84
CA ALA A 27 11.34 -3.24 -10.80
C ALA A 27 10.57 -2.83 -12.06
N CYS A 28 11.10 -3.13 -13.25
CA CYS A 28 10.45 -2.86 -14.53
C CYS A 28 9.10 -3.57 -14.63
N PHE A 29 9.03 -4.85 -14.21
CA PHE A 29 7.79 -5.60 -14.21
C PHE A 29 6.74 -5.00 -13.27
N VAL A 30 7.13 -4.65 -12.04
CA VAL A 30 6.24 -4.02 -11.05
C VAL A 30 5.74 -2.68 -11.57
N VAL A 31 6.63 -1.83 -12.09
CA VAL A 31 6.28 -0.53 -12.68
C VAL A 31 5.33 -0.71 -13.86
N GLY A 32 5.59 -1.68 -14.74
CA GLY A 32 4.72 -1.99 -15.88
C GLY A 32 3.29 -2.34 -15.44
N ILE A 33 3.14 -3.22 -14.45
CA ILE A 33 1.82 -3.54 -13.89
C ILE A 33 1.18 -2.32 -13.25
N ARG A 34 1.94 -1.53 -12.49
CA ARG A 34 1.42 -0.32 -11.86
C ARG A 34 0.93 0.71 -12.87
N LEU A 35 1.60 0.83 -14.01
CA LEU A 35 1.16 1.68 -15.12
C LEU A 35 -0.15 1.16 -15.73
N LEU A 36 -0.30 -0.15 -15.91
CA LEU A 36 -1.58 -0.74 -16.36
C LEU A 36 -2.71 -0.52 -15.35
N LEU A 37 -2.39 -0.53 -14.06
CA LEU A 37 -3.35 -0.26 -12.98
C LEU A 37 -3.52 1.24 -12.69
N HIS A 38 -2.84 2.14 -13.41
CA HIS A 38 -2.93 3.58 -13.20
C HIS A 38 -4.34 4.18 -13.24
N PRO A 39 -5.24 3.86 -14.20
CA PRO A 39 -6.60 4.40 -14.19
C PRO A 39 -7.38 4.00 -12.92
N LEU A 40 -7.06 2.82 -12.41
CA LEU A 40 -7.67 2.27 -11.23
C LEU A 40 -7.08 2.89 -9.94
N SER A 41 -5.77 3.15 -9.91
CA SER A 41 -5.12 3.99 -8.88
C SER A 41 -5.76 5.38 -8.82
N ARG A 42 -6.11 5.99 -9.96
CA ARG A 42 -6.84 7.27 -9.99
C ARG A 42 -8.22 7.18 -9.34
N ALA A 43 -8.99 6.13 -9.65
CA ALA A 43 -10.28 5.91 -9.03
C ALA A 43 -10.16 5.72 -7.51
N ALA A 44 -9.14 4.97 -7.06
CA ALA A 44 -8.85 4.80 -5.64
C ALA A 44 -8.51 6.12 -4.94
N VAL A 45 -7.64 6.96 -5.52
CA VAL A 45 -7.28 8.27 -4.93
C VAL A 45 -8.47 9.22 -4.88
N ARG A 46 -9.33 9.21 -5.90
CA ARG A 46 -10.59 9.98 -5.88
C ARG A 46 -11.50 9.52 -4.74
N GLY A 47 -11.65 8.21 -4.57
CA GLY A 47 -12.40 7.61 -3.47
C GLY A 47 -11.86 7.98 -2.10
N GLU A 48 -10.54 7.96 -1.92
CA GLU A 48 -9.88 8.43 -0.69
C GLU A 48 -10.21 9.91 -0.40
N THR A 49 -10.22 10.75 -1.43
CA THR A 49 -10.54 12.19 -1.30
C THR A 49 -11.99 12.42 -0.87
N THR A 50 -12.95 11.76 -1.54
CA THR A 50 -14.37 11.81 -1.15
C THR A 50 -14.58 11.31 0.28
N ARG A 51 -13.84 10.29 0.71
CA ARG A 51 -13.87 9.82 2.11
C ARG A 51 -13.36 10.89 3.07
N THR A 52 -12.26 11.57 2.78
CA THR A 52 -11.74 12.66 3.64
C THR A 52 -12.75 13.80 3.77
N GLU A 53 -13.42 14.19 2.69
CA GLU A 53 -14.50 15.18 2.72
C GLU A 53 -15.68 14.72 3.58
N TYR A 54 -16.12 13.47 3.41
CA TYR A 54 -17.16 12.87 4.24
C TYR A 54 -16.79 12.88 5.73
N MET A 55 -15.57 12.46 6.08
CA MET A 55 -15.10 12.48 7.48
C MET A 55 -15.04 13.90 8.04
N THR A 56 -14.74 14.90 7.21
CA THR A 56 -14.79 16.32 7.62
C THR A 56 -16.21 16.77 7.95
N LYS A 57 -17.20 16.37 7.14
CA LYS A 57 -18.63 16.64 7.42
C LYS A 57 -19.11 15.95 8.70
N VAL A 58 -18.71 14.69 8.91
CA VAL A 58 -19.00 13.95 10.15
C VAL A 58 -18.43 14.69 11.36
N LYS A 59 -17.18 15.17 11.29
CA LYS A 59 -16.56 15.93 12.37
C LYS A 59 -17.30 17.24 12.66
N ALA A 60 -17.69 17.98 11.62
CA ALA A 60 -18.44 19.22 11.77
C ALA A 60 -19.81 18.99 12.45
N LEU A 61 -20.50 17.88 12.13
CA LEU A 61 -21.74 17.48 12.81
C LEU A 61 -21.50 17.14 14.28
N GLN A 62 -20.44 16.38 14.59
CA GLN A 62 -20.06 16.09 15.97
C GLN A 62 -19.79 17.37 16.77
N ASP A 63 -19.02 18.31 16.20
CA ASP A 63 -18.73 19.60 16.83
C ASP A 63 -19.98 20.45 17.05
N LYS A 64 -20.92 20.43 16.09
CA LYS A 64 -22.20 21.15 16.17
C LYS A 64 -23.14 20.59 17.24
N HIS A 65 -23.11 19.28 17.49
CA HIS A 65 -24.05 18.58 18.38
C HIS A 65 -23.40 17.93 19.61
N LYS A 66 -22.27 18.46 20.08
CA LYS A 66 -21.53 17.96 21.27
C LYS A 66 -22.37 17.72 22.54
N GLY A 67 -23.55 18.35 22.65
CA GLY A 67 -24.47 18.17 23.78
C GLY A 67 -25.79 17.46 23.45
N ASN A 68 -26.01 17.01 22.20
CA ASN A 68 -27.29 16.44 21.78
C ASN A 68 -27.10 15.19 20.91
N LYS A 69 -26.82 14.07 21.57
CA LYS A 69 -26.56 12.78 20.93
C LYS A 69 -27.70 12.30 20.02
N LYS A 70 -28.96 12.48 20.44
CA LYS A 70 -30.14 12.11 19.62
C LYS A 70 -30.18 12.86 18.28
N LYS A 71 -29.84 14.16 18.30
CA LYS A 71 -29.82 14.99 17.09
C LYS A 71 -28.61 14.68 16.22
N LEU A 72 -27.45 14.42 16.83
CA LEU A 72 -26.26 13.94 16.14
C LEU A 72 -26.52 12.63 15.40
N ASP A 73 -27.10 11.62 16.06
CA ASP A 73 -27.37 10.31 15.48
C ASP A 73 -28.33 10.42 14.28
N LYS A 74 -29.35 11.29 14.38
CA LYS A 74 -30.28 11.56 13.28
C LYS A 74 -29.59 12.20 12.07
N GLU A 75 -28.80 13.25 12.29
CA GLU A 75 -28.10 13.95 11.20
C GLU A 75 -26.98 13.09 10.58
N LEU A 76 -26.33 12.23 11.37
CA LEU A 76 -25.37 11.24 10.86
C LEU A 76 -26.05 10.17 10.00
N LEU A 77 -27.23 9.69 10.40
CA LEU A 77 -27.99 8.73 9.60
C LEU A 77 -28.39 9.32 8.24
N GLU A 78 -28.82 10.58 8.23
CA GLU A 78 -29.17 11.32 7.01
C GLU A 78 -27.94 11.60 6.12
N LEU A 79 -26.79 11.91 6.73
CA LEU A 79 -25.53 12.05 5.99
C LEU A 79 -25.07 10.71 5.39
N ASN A 80 -25.28 9.60 6.10
CA ASN A 80 -24.92 8.27 5.63
C ASN A 80 -25.81 7.77 4.49
N SER A 81 -27.12 8.04 4.56
CA SER A 81 -28.06 7.64 3.50
C SER A 81 -27.80 8.39 2.19
N THR A 82 -27.32 9.64 2.28
CA THR A 82 -27.00 10.47 1.11
C THR A 82 -25.61 10.20 0.52
N GLN A 83 -24.65 9.69 1.32
CA GLN A 83 -23.25 9.47 0.88
C GLN A 83 -22.73 8.03 1.01
N GLY A 84 -23.63 7.03 1.05
CA GLY A 84 -23.30 5.62 1.34
C GLY A 84 -22.17 4.98 0.53
N THR A 85 -21.78 5.53 -0.62
CA THR A 85 -20.64 5.04 -1.43
C THR A 85 -19.27 5.47 -0.90
N ALA A 86 -19.17 6.57 -0.13
CA ALA A 86 -17.90 7.13 0.34
C ALA A 86 -17.18 6.25 1.37
N MET A 87 -17.92 5.40 2.11
CA MET A 87 -17.34 4.54 3.15
C MET A 87 -16.56 3.36 2.55
N PHE A 88 -17.06 2.76 1.46
CA PHE A 88 -16.43 1.63 0.75
C PHE A 88 -15.22 2.04 -0.10
N ALA A 89 -15.13 3.32 -0.46
CA ALA A 89 -14.03 3.85 -1.24
C ALA A 89 -12.64 3.67 -0.57
N GLY A 90 -12.60 3.54 0.76
CA GLY A 90 -11.34 3.40 1.52
C GLY A 90 -10.76 1.97 1.59
N CYS A 91 -11.57 0.92 1.42
CA CYS A 91 -11.08 -0.48 1.44
C CYS A 91 -10.83 -1.06 0.04
N MET A 92 -11.34 -0.38 -0.99
CA MET A 92 -11.14 -0.73 -2.40
C MET A 92 -9.67 -1.01 -2.79
N PRO A 93 -8.66 -0.23 -2.32
CA PRO A 93 -7.28 -0.46 -2.70
C PRO A 93 -6.74 -1.82 -2.22
N LEU A 94 -7.17 -2.27 -1.05
CA LEU A 94 -6.69 -3.53 -0.46
C LEU A 94 -7.26 -4.74 -1.22
N LEU A 95 -8.57 -4.75 -1.46
CA LEU A 95 -9.24 -5.83 -2.19
C LEU A 95 -8.67 -6.01 -3.59
N LEU A 96 -8.38 -4.89 -4.24
CA LEU A 96 -7.85 -4.88 -5.58
C LEU A 96 -6.39 -5.34 -5.68
N GLN A 97 -5.59 -5.14 -4.62
CA GLN A 97 -4.19 -5.56 -4.59
C GLN A 97 -4.04 -7.09 -4.42
N MET A 98 -5.06 -7.77 -3.89
CA MET A 98 -4.97 -9.20 -3.53
C MET A 98 -4.53 -10.13 -4.68
N PRO A 99 -5.07 -10.01 -5.92
CA PRO A 99 -4.64 -10.87 -7.03
C PRO A 99 -3.16 -10.69 -7.38
N PHE A 100 -2.68 -9.44 -7.36
CA PHE A 100 -1.30 -9.13 -7.66
C PHE A 100 -0.34 -9.62 -6.57
N LEU A 101 -0.73 -9.47 -5.30
CA LEU A 101 0.02 -10.02 -4.17
C LEU A 101 0.16 -11.55 -4.29
N MET A 102 -0.90 -12.26 -4.67
CA MET A 102 -0.87 -13.72 -4.85
C MET A 102 0.08 -14.17 -5.96
N ILE A 103 0.10 -13.45 -7.10
CA ILE A 103 1.01 -13.74 -8.21
C ILE A 103 2.47 -13.55 -7.77
N MET A 104 2.78 -12.43 -7.12
CA MET A 104 4.13 -12.11 -6.65
C MET A 104 4.59 -13.04 -5.54
N TYR A 105 3.71 -13.36 -4.58
CA TYR A 105 4.00 -14.32 -3.54
C TYR A 105 4.39 -15.68 -4.16
N ARG A 106 3.53 -16.25 -5.03
CA ARG A 106 3.84 -17.54 -5.68
C ARG A 106 5.12 -17.49 -6.53
N MET A 107 5.39 -16.39 -7.23
CA MET A 107 6.59 -16.25 -8.06
C MET A 107 7.89 -16.27 -7.25
N PHE A 108 7.87 -15.76 -6.01
CA PHE A 108 9.06 -15.66 -5.15
C PHE A 108 9.12 -16.68 -4.01
N THR A 109 8.09 -17.51 -3.83
CA THR A 109 8.10 -18.59 -2.83
C THR A 109 8.01 -19.98 -3.43
N SER A 110 7.85 -20.10 -4.75
CA SER A 110 7.76 -21.40 -5.41
C SER A 110 9.10 -21.77 -6.04
N ASP A 111 9.60 -22.96 -5.69
CA ASP A 111 10.84 -23.51 -6.25
C ASP A 111 10.70 -23.93 -7.71
N VAL A 112 9.47 -24.08 -8.20
CA VAL A 112 9.15 -24.52 -9.57
C VAL A 112 8.12 -23.59 -10.18
N VAL A 113 8.43 -23.02 -11.35
CA VAL A 113 7.50 -22.20 -12.14
C VAL A 113 7.46 -22.74 -13.56
N GLY A 114 6.25 -23.02 -14.08
CA GLY A 114 6.08 -23.59 -15.43
C GLY A 114 6.74 -24.96 -15.61
N GLY A 115 6.88 -25.74 -14.53
CA GLY A 115 7.54 -27.06 -14.56
C GLY A 115 9.07 -27.03 -14.55
N ALA A 116 9.70 -25.85 -14.46
CA ALA A 116 11.14 -25.69 -14.37
C ALA A 116 11.59 -25.10 -13.02
N PRO A 117 12.82 -25.37 -12.56
CA PRO A 117 13.38 -24.74 -11.35
C PRO A 117 13.40 -23.21 -11.46
N ASN A 118 12.99 -22.53 -10.40
CA ASN A 118 12.91 -21.08 -10.34
C ASN A 118 14.30 -20.44 -10.24
N GLN A 119 14.81 -19.95 -11.36
CA GLN A 119 16.13 -19.33 -11.46
C GLN A 119 16.19 -17.95 -10.80
N LEU A 120 15.05 -17.30 -10.57
CA LEU A 120 15.02 -15.99 -9.91
C LEU A 120 15.38 -16.08 -8.43
N LEU A 121 15.21 -17.24 -7.79
CA LEU A 121 15.57 -17.43 -6.38
C LEU A 121 17.07 -17.58 -6.16
N THR A 122 17.79 -18.10 -7.16
CA THR A 122 19.25 -18.27 -7.13
C THR A 122 20.00 -17.05 -7.67
N ALA A 123 19.32 -16.17 -8.43
CA ALA A 123 19.90 -14.91 -8.87
C ALA A 123 20.34 -14.05 -7.67
N THR A 124 21.50 -13.38 -7.80
CA THR A 124 22.14 -12.66 -6.69
C THR A 124 22.08 -11.15 -6.86
N VAL A 125 22.08 -10.46 -5.72
CA VAL A 125 22.13 -8.99 -5.62
C VAL A 125 23.14 -8.67 -4.53
N PHE A 126 24.24 -7.98 -4.88
CA PHE A 126 25.37 -7.77 -3.96
C PHE A 126 25.83 -9.10 -3.31
N ASP A 127 25.95 -10.16 -4.11
CA ASP A 127 26.30 -11.52 -3.69
C ASP A 127 25.30 -12.22 -2.73
N VAL A 128 24.08 -11.66 -2.61
CA VAL A 128 23.00 -12.26 -1.82
C VAL A 128 21.95 -12.89 -2.73
N PRO A 129 21.67 -14.19 -2.62
CA PRO A 129 20.58 -14.84 -3.35
C PRO A 129 19.22 -14.20 -3.05
N LEU A 130 18.41 -14.01 -4.09
CA LEU A 130 17.09 -13.41 -4.00
C LEU A 130 16.08 -14.25 -3.20
N GLY A 131 16.27 -15.56 -3.12
CA GLY A 131 15.49 -16.45 -2.26
C GLY A 131 15.92 -16.46 -0.78
N MET A 132 16.99 -15.74 -0.41
CA MET A 132 17.51 -15.75 0.95
C MET A 132 16.57 -15.04 1.93
N HIS A 133 16.40 -15.62 3.12
CA HIS A 133 15.57 -15.08 4.19
C HIS A 133 16.43 -14.50 5.32
N TRP A 134 15.85 -13.62 6.14
CA TRP A 134 16.55 -12.99 7.27
C TRP A 134 17.18 -14.02 8.24
N ALA A 135 16.49 -15.13 8.47
CA ALA A 135 16.94 -16.18 9.39
C ALA A 135 18.21 -16.91 8.94
N SER A 136 18.54 -16.88 7.64
CA SER A 136 19.71 -17.55 7.07
C SER A 136 20.90 -16.60 6.80
N VAL A 137 20.76 -15.31 7.14
CA VAL A 137 21.77 -14.29 6.84
C VAL A 137 23.00 -14.46 7.73
N SER A 138 24.18 -14.35 7.14
CA SER A 138 25.44 -14.36 7.89
C SER A 138 26.51 -13.49 7.24
N GLY A 139 27.51 -13.07 8.03
CA GLY A 139 28.65 -12.30 7.54
C GLY A 139 28.26 -10.99 6.85
N ALA A 140 28.88 -10.71 5.69
CA ALA A 140 28.69 -9.47 4.92
C ALA A 140 27.25 -9.28 4.40
N GLN A 141 26.49 -10.37 4.23
CA GLN A 141 25.10 -10.33 3.76
C GLN A 141 24.19 -9.57 4.74
N THR A 142 24.56 -9.55 6.03
CA THR A 142 23.87 -8.79 7.09
C THR A 142 23.76 -7.30 6.75
N LEU A 143 24.77 -6.72 6.11
CA LEU A 143 24.78 -5.30 5.76
C LEU A 143 23.73 -4.95 4.70
N VAL A 144 23.56 -5.82 3.70
CA VAL A 144 22.56 -5.65 2.63
C VAL A 144 21.16 -5.68 3.23
N PHE A 145 20.91 -6.65 4.10
CA PHE A 145 19.65 -6.82 4.80
C PHE A 145 19.36 -5.67 5.78
N MET A 146 20.35 -5.19 6.53
CA MET A 146 20.22 -4.02 7.40
C MET A 146 19.93 -2.73 6.62
N GLY A 147 20.61 -2.53 5.48
CA GLY A 147 20.33 -1.42 4.57
C GLY A 147 18.89 -1.45 4.04
N LEU A 148 18.43 -2.64 3.65
CA LEU A 148 17.05 -2.85 3.21
C LEU A 148 16.03 -2.57 4.33
N ALA A 149 16.28 -3.03 5.54
CA ALA A 149 15.43 -2.78 6.70
C ALA A 149 15.37 -1.27 7.04
N ALA A 150 16.49 -0.57 7.00
CA ALA A 150 16.54 0.88 7.19
C ALA A 150 15.74 1.62 6.12
N LEU A 151 15.83 1.19 4.86
CA LEU A 151 15.07 1.76 3.75
C LEU A 151 13.56 1.50 3.91
N PHE A 152 13.16 0.31 4.36
CA PHE A 152 11.77 0.00 4.71
C PHE A 152 11.25 0.86 5.85
N LEU A 153 12.03 1.05 6.91
CA LEU A 153 11.67 1.94 8.01
C LEU A 153 11.49 3.37 7.52
N LEU A 154 12.37 3.85 6.65
CA LEU A 154 12.28 5.18 6.06
C LEU A 154 11.01 5.34 5.21
N VAL A 155 10.79 4.44 4.25
CA VAL A 155 9.61 4.47 3.36
C VAL A 155 8.33 4.28 4.17
N GLY A 156 8.31 3.35 5.12
CA GLY A 156 7.20 3.09 6.02
C GLY A 156 6.87 4.30 6.88
N HIS A 157 7.89 4.98 7.43
CA HIS A 157 7.71 6.19 8.22
C HIS A 157 7.23 7.38 7.36
N LEU A 158 7.75 7.55 6.14
CA LEU A 158 7.27 8.56 5.20
C LEU A 158 5.81 8.30 4.81
N SER A 159 5.48 7.05 4.48
CA SER A 159 4.12 6.59 4.17
C SER A 159 3.17 6.80 5.35
N ALA A 160 3.61 6.44 6.58
CA ALA A 160 2.84 6.62 7.80
C ALA A 160 2.59 8.09 8.13
N ARG A 161 3.60 8.95 8.00
CA ARG A 161 3.44 10.40 8.21
C ARG A 161 2.49 11.01 7.17
N TRP A 162 2.56 10.53 5.94
CA TRP A 162 1.68 10.98 4.86
C TRP A 162 0.24 10.49 5.05
N ALA A 163 0.05 9.24 5.46
CA ALA A 163 -1.26 8.66 5.78
C ALA A 163 -1.88 9.28 7.04
N ALA A 164 -1.09 9.55 8.08
CA ALA A 164 -1.56 10.19 9.32
C ALA A 164 -2.07 11.61 9.08
N ARG A 165 -1.52 12.35 8.10
CA ARG A 165 -2.07 13.64 7.67
C ARG A 165 -3.44 13.53 7.01
N GLN A 166 -3.80 12.35 6.52
CA GLN A 166 -5.04 12.10 5.78
C GLN A 166 -6.09 11.36 6.60
N GLN A 167 -5.67 10.62 7.64
CA GLN A 167 -6.57 10.01 8.60
C GLN A 167 -7.07 11.08 9.58
N THR A 168 -8.16 11.73 9.21
CA THR A 168 -9.11 12.25 10.18
C THR A 168 -9.86 11.06 10.76
N THR A 169 -9.27 10.35 11.72
CA THR A 169 -10.04 9.45 12.56
C THR A 169 -11.02 10.34 13.34
N VAL A 170 -12.26 10.36 12.88
CA VAL A 170 -13.38 10.88 13.65
C VAL A 170 -13.65 9.84 14.74
N ALA A 171 -12.76 9.78 15.72
CA ALA A 171 -13.03 9.08 16.95
C ALA A 171 -13.87 10.03 17.78
N ASP A 172 -15.07 9.60 18.15
CA ASP A 172 -15.86 10.28 19.18
C ASP A 172 -14.97 10.35 20.45
N PRO A 173 -14.61 11.55 20.94
CA PRO A 173 -13.74 11.67 22.11
C PRO A 173 -14.32 10.98 23.34
N ASP A 174 -15.65 10.78 23.38
CA ASP A 174 -16.36 10.12 24.48
C ASP A 174 -16.49 8.59 24.28
N GLN A 175 -15.98 8.01 23.18
CA GLN A 175 -15.94 6.56 23.03
C GLN A 175 -14.78 5.96 23.85
N PRO A 176 -15.06 5.08 24.84
CA PRO A 176 -14.01 4.33 25.50
C PRO A 176 -13.24 3.50 24.47
N GLY A 177 -11.92 3.68 24.42
CA GLY A 177 -11.05 3.03 23.44
C GLY A 177 -10.66 3.87 22.21
N ALA A 178 -11.23 5.07 22.04
CA ALA A 178 -10.85 6.01 20.97
C ALA A 178 -9.34 6.33 20.96
N GLN A 179 -8.77 6.58 22.14
CA GLN A 179 -7.34 6.88 22.31
C GLN A 179 -6.46 5.65 22.01
N THR A 180 -6.92 4.46 22.39
CA THR A 180 -6.24 3.19 22.10
C THR A 180 -6.25 2.90 20.60
N MET A 181 -7.38 3.09 19.93
CA MET A 181 -7.51 2.95 18.48
C MET A 181 -6.59 3.94 17.74
N ALA A 182 -6.53 5.20 18.19
CA ALA A 182 -5.64 6.21 17.61
C ALA A 182 -4.14 5.83 17.74
N ARG A 183 -3.75 5.18 18.86
CA ARG A 183 -2.39 4.65 19.01
C ARG A 183 -2.13 3.46 18.09
N LEU A 184 -3.07 2.51 18.01
CA LEU A 184 -2.99 1.34 17.12
C LEU A 184 -2.82 1.78 15.65
N VAL A 185 -3.62 2.73 15.19
CA VAL A 185 -3.54 3.26 13.81
C VAL A 185 -2.18 3.91 13.53
N ARG A 186 -1.58 4.58 14.52
CA ARG A 186 -0.25 5.20 14.38
C ARG A 186 0.87 4.16 14.32
N VAL A 187 0.71 3.02 14.98
CA VAL A 187 1.70 1.93 15.03
C VAL A 187 1.53 0.94 13.87
N LEU A 188 0.31 0.77 13.33
CA LEU A 188 -0.02 -0.19 12.29
C LEU A 188 0.92 -0.16 11.06
N PRO A 189 1.34 1.01 10.52
CA PRO A 189 2.27 1.05 9.39
C PRO A 189 3.63 0.40 9.67
N TYR A 190 4.09 0.38 10.92
CA TYR A 190 5.36 -0.27 11.30
C TYR A 190 5.26 -1.80 11.29
N GLY A 191 4.04 -2.36 11.36
CA GLY A 191 3.82 -3.80 11.21
C GLY A 191 4.28 -4.35 9.86
N THR A 192 4.35 -3.51 8.83
CA THR A 192 4.87 -3.92 7.51
C THR A 192 6.34 -4.32 7.54
N VAL A 193 7.15 -3.64 8.38
CA VAL A 193 8.58 -3.97 8.59
C VAL A 193 8.73 -5.34 9.24
N LEU A 194 7.82 -5.69 10.14
CA LEU A 194 7.81 -6.99 10.79
C LEU A 194 7.46 -8.11 9.80
N VAL A 195 6.48 -7.90 8.92
CA VAL A 195 6.14 -8.88 7.87
C VAL A 195 7.32 -9.14 6.94
N THR A 196 8.07 -8.10 6.55
CA THR A 196 9.23 -8.25 5.65
C THR A 196 10.39 -9.02 6.27
N ALA A 197 10.50 -9.08 7.60
CA ALA A 197 11.53 -9.88 8.27
C ALA A 197 11.38 -11.40 8.01
N PHE A 198 10.18 -11.85 7.63
CA PHE A 198 9.89 -13.26 7.33
C PHE A 198 9.87 -13.58 5.83
N LEU A 199 10.07 -12.58 4.96
CA LEU A 199 9.99 -12.75 3.51
C LEU A 199 11.38 -12.94 2.88
N PRO A 200 11.47 -13.64 1.74
CA PRO A 200 12.70 -13.73 0.97
C PRO A 200 13.08 -12.35 0.40
N LEU A 201 14.37 -12.16 0.14
CA LEU A 201 14.92 -10.89 -0.37
C LEU A 201 14.17 -10.37 -1.60
N ALA A 202 13.77 -11.25 -2.53
CA ALA A 202 13.01 -10.88 -3.72
C ALA A 202 11.64 -10.25 -3.39
N ALA A 203 10.92 -10.83 -2.44
CA ALA A 203 9.65 -10.28 -1.98
C ALA A 203 9.85 -8.94 -1.26
N CYS A 204 10.94 -8.77 -0.51
CA CYS A 204 11.31 -7.50 0.09
C CYS A 204 11.60 -6.42 -0.97
N VAL A 205 12.39 -6.74 -2.00
CA VAL A 205 12.64 -5.84 -3.14
C VAL A 205 11.33 -5.41 -3.81
N TYR A 206 10.45 -6.38 -4.07
CA TYR A 206 9.12 -6.12 -4.62
C TYR A 206 8.30 -5.17 -3.75
N VAL A 207 8.13 -5.45 -2.46
CA VAL A 207 7.31 -4.63 -1.55
C VAL A 207 7.88 -3.21 -1.47
N LEU A 208 9.20 -3.07 -1.47
CA LEU A 208 9.86 -1.77 -1.43
C LEU A 208 9.56 -0.94 -2.68
N ILE A 209 9.73 -1.51 -3.88
CA ILE A 209 9.44 -0.84 -5.15
C ILE A 209 7.96 -0.49 -5.23
N SER A 210 7.10 -1.44 -4.88
CA SER A 210 5.65 -1.30 -4.86
C SER A 210 5.21 -0.16 -3.92
N THR A 211 5.76 -0.10 -2.70
CA THR A 211 5.43 0.95 -1.73
C THR A 211 5.96 2.31 -2.19
N SER A 212 7.18 2.35 -2.73
CA SER A 212 7.79 3.58 -3.27
C SER A 212 6.96 4.15 -4.42
N TRP A 213 6.53 3.30 -5.35
CA TRP A 213 5.61 3.68 -6.43
C TRP A 213 4.30 4.23 -5.88
N THR A 214 3.67 3.53 -4.92
CA THR A 214 2.41 3.98 -4.30
C THR A 214 2.54 5.39 -3.73
N VAL A 215 3.62 5.67 -3.00
CA VAL A 215 3.86 7.00 -2.42
C VAL A 215 4.03 8.04 -3.52
N ALA A 216 4.84 7.76 -4.54
CA ALA A 216 5.08 8.68 -5.65
C ALA A 216 3.82 8.95 -6.49
N GLU A 217 3.12 7.90 -6.91
CA GLU A 217 1.90 7.96 -7.71
C GLU A 217 0.80 8.74 -6.98
N ARG A 218 0.59 8.46 -5.69
CA ARG A 218 -0.41 9.18 -4.92
C ARG A 218 -0.04 10.65 -4.68
N ALA A 219 1.23 10.95 -4.47
CA ALA A 219 1.70 12.34 -4.36
C ALA A 219 1.47 13.10 -5.67
N TYR A 220 1.69 12.47 -6.82
CA TYR A 220 1.44 13.05 -8.14
C TYR A 220 -0.06 13.26 -8.41
N LEU A 221 -0.88 12.22 -8.25
CA LEU A 221 -2.31 12.26 -8.57
C LEU A 221 -3.08 13.29 -7.74
N ARG A 222 -2.69 13.49 -6.48
CA ARG A 222 -3.37 14.46 -5.61
C ARG A 222 -3.09 15.91 -5.98
N ARG A 223 -1.90 16.23 -6.50
CA ARG A 223 -1.60 17.59 -7.01
C ARG A 223 -2.55 17.99 -8.13
N GLY A 224 -2.94 17.03 -8.99
CA GLY A 224 -3.89 17.27 -10.08
C GLY A 224 -5.34 17.42 -9.64
N ILE A 225 -5.75 16.81 -8.51
CA ILE A 225 -7.11 16.96 -7.99
C ILE A 225 -7.31 18.35 -7.36
N SER A 226 -6.33 18.84 -6.58
CA SER A 226 -6.40 20.17 -5.95
C SER A 226 -6.44 21.34 -6.94
N SER A 227 -5.90 21.16 -8.16
CA SER A 227 -5.95 22.19 -9.21
C SER A 227 -7.29 22.22 -9.96
N SER A 228 -8.08 21.15 -9.89
CA SER A 228 -9.40 21.06 -10.54
C SER A 228 -10.56 21.51 -9.64
N SER A 229 -10.33 21.61 -8.34
CA SER A 229 -11.22 22.27 -7.39
C SER A 229 -10.93 23.78 -7.36
N GLU A 230 -11.23 24.50 -8.44
CA GLU A 230 -11.47 25.94 -8.34
C GLU A 230 -12.63 26.14 -7.34
N PRO A 231 -12.56 27.15 -6.45
CA PRO A 231 -13.62 27.39 -5.50
C PRO A 231 -14.89 27.68 -6.30
N VAL A 232 -15.89 26.81 -6.15
CA VAL A 232 -17.26 27.12 -6.57
C VAL A 232 -17.61 28.40 -5.83
N ALA A 233 -17.52 29.51 -6.55
CA ALA A 233 -17.84 30.83 -6.07
C ALA A 233 -19.22 30.76 -5.42
N ALA A 234 -19.31 31.26 -4.20
CA ALA A 234 -20.57 31.52 -3.54
C ALA A 234 -21.50 32.28 -4.52
N ARG A 235 -22.59 31.63 -4.89
CA ARG A 235 -23.77 32.24 -5.50
C ARG A 235 -24.99 31.73 -4.75
#